data_AF-A0A923V5S3-F1
#
_entry.id   AF-A0A923V5S3-F1
#
_cell.length_a   1.000
_cell.length_b   1.000
_cell.length_c   1.000
_cell.angle_alpha   90.00
_cell.angle_beta   90.00
_cell.angle_gamma   90.00
#
_symmetry.space_group_name_H-M   'P 1'
#
loop_
_entity.id
_entity.type
_entity.pdbx_description
1 polymer ?
#
loop_
_entity_poly.entity_id
_entity_poly.type
_entity_poly.pdbx_seq_one_letter_code
_entity_poly.pdbx_strand_id
1 'polypeptide(L)'
;MAIQQNGIPGGFSGKIGNVIGYIYNGRQVIRSVPRKSNKPATAAQQRQRMAFSLVSKFLVPLRALINKAYGTKSNYQKALSYHTKEAIKGVFPDLALDFSKVVIT
;
A
#
# COMPACT_ATOMS: atom_id res chain seq x y z
N MET A 1 -9.35 4.11 -16.32
CA MET A 1 -9.28 3.67 -17.73
C MET A 1 -9.39 2.15 -17.75
N ALA A 2 -10.15 1.59 -18.69
CA ALA A 2 -10.16 0.16 -18.96
C ALA A 2 -9.43 -0.11 -20.27
N ILE A 3 -8.68 -1.20 -20.31
CA ILE A 3 -7.91 -1.64 -21.46
C ILE A 3 -8.48 -2.98 -21.89
N GLN A 4 -8.99 -3.05 -23.11
CA GLN A 4 -9.42 -4.30 -23.72
C GLN A 4 -8.19 -5.02 -24.31
N GLN A 5 -8.05 -6.29 -23.99
CA GLN A 5 -7.00 -7.15 -24.52
C GLN A 5 -7.64 -8.07 -25.56
N ASN A 6 -6.98 -8.30 -26.70
CA ASN A 6 -7.37 -9.30 -27.71
C ASN A 6 -8.74 -9.07 -28.41
N GLY A 7 -9.15 -7.81 -28.62
CA GLY A 7 -10.33 -7.47 -29.42
C GLY A 7 -11.67 -7.87 -28.77
N ILE A 8 -12.75 -7.92 -29.57
CA ILE A 8 -14.13 -8.19 -29.10
C ILE A 8 -14.27 -9.44 -28.21
N PRO A 9 -13.65 -10.61 -28.52
CA PRO A 9 -13.79 -11.78 -27.67
C PRO A 9 -12.89 -11.77 -26.43
N GLY A 10 -12.00 -10.78 -26.30
CA GLY A 10 -11.01 -10.74 -25.24
C GLY A 10 -11.47 -10.00 -23.98
N GLY A 11 -10.81 -10.32 -22.86
CA GLY A 11 -11.08 -9.70 -21.56
C GLY A 11 -10.68 -8.22 -21.49
N PHE A 12 -11.15 -7.53 -20.46
CA PHE A 12 -10.77 -6.14 -20.20
C PHE A 12 -10.21 -5.97 -18.78
N SER A 13 -9.17 -5.16 -18.64
CA SER A 13 -8.57 -4.81 -17.36
C SER A 13 -8.85 -3.36 -17.04
N GLY A 14 -9.48 -3.10 -15.90
CA GLY A 14 -9.85 -1.77 -15.43
C GLY A 14 -11.36 -1.54 -15.35
N LYS A 15 -11.73 -0.27 -15.16
CA LYS A 15 -13.11 0.15 -14.88
C LYS A 15 -13.86 0.55 -16.16
N ILE A 16 -14.98 -0.12 -16.44
CA ILE A 16 -15.95 0.24 -17.48
C ILE A 16 -17.29 0.54 -16.78
N GLY A 17 -17.68 1.81 -16.71
CA GLY A 17 -18.90 2.22 -16.01
C GLY A 17 -18.94 1.78 -14.54
N ASN A 18 -19.96 0.98 -14.18
CA ASN A 18 -20.17 0.43 -12.84
C ASN A 18 -19.45 -0.90 -12.59
N VAL A 19 -18.63 -1.34 -13.53
CA VAL A 19 -17.99 -2.65 -13.54
C VAL A 19 -16.47 -2.50 -13.59
N ILE A 20 -15.76 -3.40 -12.92
CA ILE A 20 -14.30 -3.49 -12.95
C ILE A 20 -13.93 -4.91 -13.36
N GLY A 21 -13.16 -5.02 -14.44
CA GLY A 21 -12.55 -6.26 -14.90
C GLY A 21 -11.09 -6.34 -14.45
N TYR A 22 -10.64 -7.51 -14.00
CA TYR A 22 -9.24 -7.76 -13.69
C TYR A 22 -8.92 -9.24 -13.83
N ILE A 23 -7.64 -9.56 -14.00
CA ILE A 23 -7.18 -10.95 -14.06
C ILE A 23 -6.87 -11.40 -12.63
N TYR A 24 -7.52 -12.49 -12.22
CA TYR A 24 -7.26 -13.16 -10.94
C TYR A 24 -6.86 -14.60 -11.20
N ASN A 25 -5.64 -14.98 -10.79
CA ASN A 25 -5.08 -16.31 -11.01
C ASN A 25 -5.23 -16.79 -12.47
N GLY A 26 -4.95 -15.90 -13.44
CA GLY A 26 -5.05 -16.21 -14.87
C GLY A 26 -6.47 -16.23 -15.45
N ARG A 27 -7.51 -16.01 -14.64
CA ARG A 27 -8.91 -15.95 -15.09
C ARG A 27 -9.41 -14.52 -15.12
N GLN A 28 -10.21 -14.21 -16.15
CA GLN A 28 -10.87 -12.92 -16.25
C GLN A 28 -12.01 -12.87 -15.22
N VAL A 29 -11.94 -11.93 -14.28
CA VAL A 29 -12.96 -11.71 -13.26
C VAL A 29 -13.57 -10.33 -13.46
N ILE A 30 -14.88 -10.27 -13.31
CA ILE A 30 -15.66 -9.05 -13.44
C ILE A 30 -16.43 -8.85 -12.14
N ARG A 31 -16.36 -7.64 -11.56
CA ARG A 31 -17.09 -7.28 -10.34
C ARG A 31 -17.70 -5.89 -10.44
N SER A 32 -18.72 -5.64 -9.65
CA SER A 32 -19.24 -4.30 -9.45
C SER A 32 -18.21 -3.41 -8.75
N VAL A 33 -18.21 -2.12 -9.12
CA VAL A 33 -17.43 -1.09 -8.44
C VAL A 33 -17.81 -1.09 -6.95
N PRO A 34 -16.84 -1.07 -6.03
CA PRO A 34 -17.15 -0.97 -4.61
C PRO A 34 -17.95 0.32 -4.33
N ARG A 35 -19.06 0.18 -3.60
CA ARG A 35 -19.82 1.34 -3.13
C ARG A 35 -18.97 2.14 -2.13
N LYS A 36 -19.02 3.47 -2.20
CA LYS A 36 -18.38 4.35 -1.22
C LYS A 36 -18.90 3.98 0.18
N SER A 37 -17.97 3.67 1.09
CA SER A 37 -18.32 3.45 2.50
C SER A 37 -18.47 4.79 3.20
N ASN A 38 -19.58 4.99 3.92
CA ASN A 38 -19.81 6.14 4.79
C ASN A 38 -19.47 5.84 6.27
N LYS A 39 -18.96 4.63 6.57
CA LYS A 39 -18.63 4.24 7.94
C LYS A 39 -17.37 4.99 8.39
N PRO A 40 -17.38 5.65 9.56
CA PRO A 40 -16.20 6.30 10.10
C PRO A 40 -15.10 5.27 10.38
N ALA A 41 -13.84 5.69 10.27
CA ALA A 41 -12.71 4.82 10.53
C ALA A 41 -12.66 4.48 12.02
N THR A 42 -12.51 3.18 12.34
CA THR A 42 -12.39 2.72 13.73
C THR A 42 -11.09 3.22 14.36
N ALA A 43 -11.02 3.30 15.69
CA ALA A 43 -9.80 3.72 16.39
C ALA A 43 -8.56 2.87 16.01
N ALA A 44 -8.74 1.57 15.79
CA ALA A 44 -7.69 0.68 15.30
C ALA A 44 -7.23 1.05 13.87
N GLN A 45 -8.17 1.41 12.98
CA GLN A 45 -7.84 1.87 11.63
C GLN A 45 -7.11 3.22 11.65
N GLN A 46 -7.51 4.13 12.52
CA GLN A 46 -6.85 5.43 12.68
C GLN A 46 -5.41 5.27 13.18
N ARG A 47 -5.21 4.41 14.19
CA ARG A 47 -3.87 4.05 14.68
C ARG A 47 -2.97 3.53 13.57
N GLN A 48 -3.45 2.59 12.76
CA GLN A 48 -2.66 2.03 11.65
C GLN A 48 -2.33 3.07 10.58
N ARG A 49 -3.28 3.97 10.26
CA ARG A 49 -3.04 5.07 9.31
C ARG A 49 -2.00 6.05 9.82
N MET A 50 -2.05 6.39 11.11
CA MET A 50 -1.09 7.29 11.74
C MET A 50 0.30 6.66 11.80
N ALA A 51 0.40 5.42 12.24
CA ALA A 51 1.61 4.59 12.22
C ALA A 51 2.26 4.56 10.84
N PHE A 52 1.48 4.21 9.81
CA PHE A 52 1.98 4.14 8.43
C PHE A 52 2.41 5.51 7.90
N SER A 53 1.66 6.57 8.20
CA SER A 53 2.01 7.95 7.81
C SER A 53 3.34 8.39 8.41
N LEU A 54 3.56 8.09 9.69
CA LEU A 54 4.77 8.45 10.43
C LEU A 54 6.00 7.74 9.85
N VAL A 55 5.93 6.42 9.63
CA VAL A 55 7.01 5.65 9.02
C VAL A 55 7.26 6.07 7.57
N SER A 56 6.20 6.29 6.78
CA SER A 56 6.33 6.73 5.39
C SER A 56 7.01 8.09 5.29
N LYS A 57 6.62 9.07 6.12
CA LYS A 57 7.27 10.39 6.17
C LYS A 57 8.76 10.30 6.49
N PHE A 58 9.16 9.36 7.35
CA PHE A 58 10.56 9.12 7.67
C PHE A 58 11.34 8.46 6.51
N LEU A 59 10.75 7.47 5.83
CA LEU A 59 11.43 6.71 4.77
C LEU A 59 11.44 7.41 3.40
N VAL A 60 10.48 8.29 3.11
CA VAL A 60 10.40 9.04 1.83
C VAL A 60 11.69 9.77 1.47
N PRO A 61 12.31 10.60 2.35
CA PRO A 61 13.58 11.27 2.02
C PRO A 61 14.74 10.29 1.83
N LEU A 62 14.71 9.14 2.50
CA LEU A 62 15.74 8.09 2.41
C LEU A 62 15.55 7.18 1.18
N ARG A 63 14.48 7.35 0.42
CA ARG A 63 14.11 6.46 -0.69
C ARG A 63 15.20 6.33 -1.75
N ALA A 64 15.92 7.42 -2.05
CA ALA A 64 17.03 7.40 -3.00
C ALA A 64 18.21 6.55 -2.50
N LEU A 65 18.53 6.65 -1.20
CA LEU A 65 19.59 5.86 -0.56
C LEU A 65 19.20 4.38 -0.48
N ILE A 66 17.96 4.08 -0.04
CA ILE A 66 17.44 2.71 0.07
C ILE A 66 17.43 2.01 -1.31
N ASN A 67 17.05 2.73 -2.37
CA ASN A 67 17.05 2.19 -3.73
C ASN A 67 18.47 2.01 -4.29
N LYS A 68 19.45 2.80 -3.84
CA LYS A 68 20.84 2.70 -4.29
C LYS A 68 21.61 1.60 -3.56
N ALA A 69 21.33 1.41 -2.27
CA ALA A 69 21.92 0.34 -1.46
C ALA A 69 21.46 -1.06 -1.90
N TYR A 70 20.24 -1.18 -2.43
CA TYR A 70 19.69 -2.46 -2.86
C TYR A 70 19.08 -2.36 -4.26
N GLY A 71 19.79 -2.89 -5.26
CA GLY A 71 19.47 -2.81 -6.71
C GLY A 71 18.16 -3.45 -7.19
N THR A 72 17.18 -3.71 -6.32
CA THR A 72 15.86 -4.25 -6.67
C THR A 72 14.71 -3.34 -6.22
N LYS A 73 13.63 -3.29 -7.00
CA LYS A 73 12.48 -2.39 -6.80
C LYS A 73 11.63 -2.66 -5.54
N SER A 74 11.98 -3.67 -4.72
CA SER A 74 11.17 -4.17 -3.59
C SER A 74 11.65 -3.73 -2.20
N ASN A 75 12.82 -3.08 -2.08
CA ASN A 75 13.47 -2.87 -0.78
C ASN A 75 12.82 -1.78 0.07
N TYR A 76 12.28 -0.73 -0.57
CA TYR A 76 11.50 0.29 0.13
C TYR A 76 10.25 -0.30 0.81
N GLN A 77 9.61 -1.28 0.18
CA GLN A 77 8.42 -1.95 0.74
C GLN A 77 8.79 -2.86 1.91
N LYS A 78 9.93 -3.55 1.83
CA LYS A 78 10.48 -4.33 2.96
C LYS A 78 10.84 -3.44 4.15
N ALA A 79 11.53 -2.32 3.89
CA ALA A 79 11.86 -1.34 4.92
C ALA A 79 10.58 -0.79 5.58
N LEU A 80 9.58 -0.36 4.79
CA LEU A 80 8.28 0.05 5.32
C LEU A 80 7.63 -1.03 6.20
N SER A 81 7.64 -2.29 5.77
CA SER A 81 7.05 -3.39 6.53
C SER A 81 7.75 -3.61 7.87
N TYR A 82 9.09 -3.62 7.86
CA TYR A 82 9.89 -3.79 9.07
C TYR A 82 9.67 -2.65 10.06
N HIS A 83 9.78 -1.40 9.61
CA HIS A 83 9.64 -0.23 10.48
C HIS A 83 8.21 -0.06 11.01
N THR A 84 7.19 -0.46 10.23
CA THR A 84 5.79 -0.45 10.70
C THR A 84 5.53 -1.48 11.79
N LYS A 85 6.28 -2.58 11.82
CA LYS A 85 6.13 -3.66 12.83
C LYS A 85 6.99 -3.42 14.07
N GLU A 86 8.24 -3.03 13.89
CA GLU A 86 9.25 -3.02 14.95
C GLU A 86 9.61 -1.64 15.48
N ALA A 87 9.54 -0.60 14.64
CA ALA A 87 10.06 0.73 14.96
C ALA A 87 8.98 1.70 15.50
N ILE A 88 7.77 1.20 15.79
CA ILE A 88 6.70 2.03 16.37
C ILE A 88 6.63 1.78 17.87
N LYS A 89 6.84 2.84 18.66
CA LYS A 89 6.62 2.84 20.11
C LYS A 89 5.48 3.80 20.46
N GLY A 90 4.72 3.46 21.51
CA GLY A 90 3.67 4.30 22.06
C GLY A 90 2.25 3.74 21.92
N VAL A 91 1.31 4.37 22.62
CA VAL A 91 -0.12 4.06 22.61
C VAL A 91 -0.83 5.22 21.93
N PHE A 92 -1.76 4.93 21.01
CA PHE A 92 -2.59 5.96 20.37
C PHE A 92 -3.20 6.88 21.44
N PRO A 93 -2.99 8.20 21.39
CA PRO A 93 -2.61 9.01 20.21
C PRO A 93 -1.10 9.32 20.06
N ASP A 94 -0.26 9.07 21.06
CA ASP A 94 1.16 9.44 21.04
C ASP A 94 2.03 8.31 20.47
N LEU A 95 2.02 8.20 19.13
CA LEU A 95 2.87 7.28 18.39
C LEU A 95 4.21 7.96 18.08
N ALA A 96 5.31 7.37 18.54
CA ALA A 96 6.67 7.82 18.29
C ALA A 96 7.48 6.75 17.54
N LEU A 97 8.44 7.20 16.73
CA LEU A 97 9.42 6.32 16.09
C LEU A 97 10.52 5.97 17.09
N ASP A 98 10.80 4.68 17.22
CA ASP A 98 11.96 4.20 17.95
C ASP A 98 13.18 4.19 17.04
N PHE A 99 13.99 5.25 17.13
CA PHE A 99 15.19 5.39 16.30
C PHE A 99 16.24 4.29 16.54
N SER A 100 16.23 3.63 17.69
CA SER A 100 17.16 2.53 18.01
C SER A 100 16.93 1.27 17.17
N LYS A 101 15.73 1.10 16.59
CA LYS A 101 15.37 -0.05 15.75
C LYS A 101 15.29 0.29 14.26
N VAL A 102 15.70 1.50 13.88
CA VAL A 102 15.70 1.92 12.48
C VAL A 102 16.89 1.29 11.77
N VAL A 103 16.61 0.32 10.89
CA VAL A 103 17.62 -0.37 10.10
C VAL A 103 17.51 0.11 8.65
N ILE A 104 18.50 0.88 8.21
CA ILE A 104 18.59 1.42 6.84
C ILE A 104 19.51 0.55 5.94
N THR A 105 20.30 -0.35 6.55
CA THR A 105 21.32 -1.17 5.87
C THR A 105 20.91 -2.62 5.78
#